data_AF-A0AAJ4D2F1-F1
#
_entry.id   AF-A0AAJ4D2F1-F1
#
_cell.length_a   1.000
_cell.length_b   1.000
_cell.length_c   1.000
_cell.angle_alpha   90.00
_cell.angle_beta   90.00
_cell.angle_gamma   90.00
#
_symmetry.space_group_name_H-M   'P 1'
#
loop_
_entity.id
_entity.type
_entity.pdbx_description
1 polymer ?
#
loop_
_entity_poly.entity_id
_entity_poly.type
_entity_poly.pdbx_seq_one_letter_code
_entity_poly.pdbx_strand_id
1 'polypeptide(L)'
;MAVEDRLRTRLSRVPGVTADDIAAWTAEAVKESGLNPEEHENAVLFCALGIAYETIASEAARFFSFGDGEETIDKTNIFANYSQLAKDAKKDFRKQLRLLTSQSFAPRADGR
;
A
#
# COMPACT_ATOMS: atom_id res chain seq x y z
N MET A 1 -7.19 17.28 0.39
CA MET A 1 -6.25 16.99 1.50
C MET A 1 -5.14 16.20 0.86
N ALA A 2 -3.88 16.63 0.97
CA ALA A 2 -2.80 16.02 0.18
C ALA A 2 -2.69 14.51 0.47
N VAL A 3 -2.36 13.72 -0.55
CA VAL A 3 -2.20 12.25 -0.44
C VAL A 3 -1.20 11.90 0.67
N GLU A 4 -0.15 12.71 0.81
CA GLU A 4 0.89 12.60 1.84
C GLU A 4 0.34 12.75 3.27
N ASP A 5 -0.55 13.72 3.51
CA ASP A 5 -1.16 13.92 4.84
C ASP A 5 -2.02 12.72 5.25
N ARG A 6 -2.74 12.14 4.28
CA ARG A 6 -3.56 10.94 4.50
C ARG A 6 -2.68 9.73 4.77
N LEU A 7 -1.56 9.60 4.06
CA LEU A 7 -0.61 8.51 4.23
C LEU A 7 0.10 8.60 5.59
N ARG A 8 0.53 9.81 5.97
CA ARG A 8 1.10 10.12 7.29
C ARG A 8 0.13 9.80 8.43
N THR A 9 -1.15 10.16 8.28
CA THR A 9 -2.16 9.85 9.28
C THR A 9 -2.33 8.34 9.46
N ARG A 10 -2.38 7.59 8.35
CA ARG A 10 -2.54 6.12 8.38
C ARG A 10 -1.33 5.38 8.91
N LEU A 11 -0.13 5.89 8.66
CA LEU A 11 1.13 5.26 9.10
C LEU A 11 1.68 5.87 10.40
N SER A 12 0.96 6.80 11.04
CA SER A 12 1.39 7.48 12.27
C SER A 12 1.73 6.56 13.44
N ARG A 13 1.17 5.36 13.46
CA ARG A 13 1.40 4.34 14.51
C ARG A 13 2.45 3.30 14.11
N VAL A 14 3.01 3.38 12.90
CA VAL A 14 4.05 2.46 12.45
C VAL A 14 5.41 2.98 12.94
N PRO A 15 6.12 2.23 13.80
CA PRO A 15 7.42 2.65 14.29
C PRO A 15 8.45 2.63 13.15
N GLY A 16 9.31 3.65 13.09
CA GLY A 16 10.42 3.74 12.13
C GLY A 16 10.09 4.44 10.81
N VAL A 17 8.83 4.75 10.54
CA VAL A 17 8.44 5.48 9.32
C VAL A 17 8.78 6.96 9.46
N THR A 18 9.61 7.47 8.55
CA THR A 18 10.00 8.89 8.49
C THR A 18 9.17 9.66 7.47
N ALA A 19 9.26 11.00 7.51
CA ALA A 19 8.62 11.84 6.50
C ALA A 19 9.26 11.64 5.11
N ASP A 20 10.54 11.31 5.06
CA ASP A 20 11.28 11.05 3.82
C ASP A 20 10.78 9.77 3.16
N ASP A 21 10.48 8.73 3.95
CA ASP A 21 9.90 7.48 3.44
C ASP A 21 8.52 7.71 2.82
N ILE A 22 7.69 8.54 3.49
CA ILE A 22 6.37 8.90 2.99
C ILE A 22 6.48 9.61 1.64
N ALA A 23 7.40 10.58 1.51
CA ALA A 23 7.64 11.30 0.26
C ALA A 23 8.20 10.38 -0.84
N ALA A 24 9.06 9.42 -0.47
CA ALA A 24 9.60 8.44 -1.41
C ALA A 24 8.48 7.53 -1.96
N TRP A 25 7.61 7.01 -1.09
CA TRP A 25 6.51 6.13 -1.49
C TRP A 25 5.45 6.85 -2.31
N THR A 26 5.16 8.12 -2.02
CA THR A 26 4.24 8.90 -2.87
C THR A 26 4.85 9.18 -4.24
N ALA A 27 6.13 9.56 -4.31
CA ALA A 27 6.83 9.77 -5.58
C ALA A 27 6.89 8.48 -6.42
N GLU A 28 7.15 7.34 -5.78
CA GLU A 28 7.17 6.03 -6.45
C GLU A 28 5.77 5.63 -6.92
N ALA A 29 4.74 5.83 -6.11
CA ALA A 29 3.35 5.54 -6.50
C ALA A 29 2.88 6.39 -7.69
N VAL A 30 3.26 7.67 -7.76
CA VAL A 30 2.94 8.51 -8.92
C VAL A 30 3.65 8.00 -10.17
N LYS A 31 4.93 7.59 -10.05
CA LYS A 31 5.68 7.00 -11.17
C LYS A 31 5.10 5.66 -11.62
N GLU A 32 4.75 4.76 -10.70
CA GLU A 32 4.25 3.42 -11.02
C GLU A 32 2.81 3.46 -11.56
N SER A 33 1.96 4.29 -10.98
CA SER A 33 0.56 4.42 -11.42
C SER A 33 0.43 5.24 -12.71
N GLY A 34 1.35 6.18 -12.96
CA GLY A 34 1.24 7.15 -14.06
C GLY A 34 0.05 8.09 -13.94
N LEU A 35 -0.57 8.18 -12.75
CA LEU A 35 -1.76 8.98 -12.50
C LEU A 35 -1.41 10.31 -11.84
N ASN A 36 -2.12 11.38 -12.22
CA ASN A 36 -1.99 12.66 -11.54
C ASN A 36 -2.63 12.57 -10.13
N PRO A 37 -1.88 12.82 -9.04
CA PRO A 37 -2.41 12.76 -7.68
C PRO A 37 -3.57 13.73 -7.43
N GLU A 38 -3.67 14.84 -8.17
CA GLU A 38 -4.76 15.81 -8.02
C GLU A 38 -6.10 15.29 -8.56
N GLU A 39 -6.06 14.50 -9.63
CA GLU A 39 -7.27 13.96 -10.27
C GLU A 39 -7.67 12.59 -9.70
N HIS A 40 -6.68 11.84 -9.22
CA HIS A 40 -6.85 10.45 -8.80
C HIS A 40 -6.27 10.18 -7.40
N GLU A 41 -6.51 11.10 -6.46
CA GLU A 41 -6.01 11.07 -5.08
C GLU A 41 -6.13 9.69 -4.42
N ASN A 42 -7.29 9.03 -4.54
CA ASN A 42 -7.53 7.74 -3.91
C ASN A 42 -6.73 6.61 -4.56
N ALA A 43 -6.58 6.61 -5.88
CA ALA A 43 -5.81 5.59 -6.58
C ALA A 43 -4.32 5.69 -6.22
N VAL A 44 -3.77 6.91 -6.24
CA VAL A 44 -2.38 7.16 -5.84
C VAL A 44 -2.17 6.80 -4.36
N LEU A 45 -3.11 7.13 -3.47
CA LEU A 45 -3.05 6.75 -2.05
C LEU A 45 -2.97 5.23 -1.85
N PHE A 46 -3.79 4.44 -2.55
CA PHE A 46 -3.76 2.98 -2.40
C PHE A 46 -2.51 2.36 -3.00
N CYS A 47 -1.99 2.91 -4.09
CA CYS A 47 -0.71 2.50 -4.66
C CYS A 47 0.43 2.76 -3.67
N ALA A 48 0.52 3.97 -3.12
CA ALA A 48 1.53 4.35 -2.15
C ALA A 48 1.43 3.53 -0.84
N LEU A 49 0.23 3.21 -0.37
CA LEU A 49 0.05 2.29 0.77
C LEU A 49 0.54 0.87 0.45
N GLY A 50 0.32 0.39 -0.78
CA GLY A 50 0.83 -0.89 -1.23
C GLY A 50 2.36 -0.96 -1.15
N ILE A 51 3.03 0.06 -1.67
CA ILE A 51 4.50 0.19 -1.63
C ILE A 51 4.97 0.26 -0.18
N ALA A 52 4.37 1.12 0.64
CA ALA A 52 4.72 1.28 2.05
C ALA A 52 4.60 -0.04 2.86
N TYR A 53 3.53 -0.81 2.65
CA TYR A 53 3.37 -2.08 3.37
C TYR A 53 4.35 -3.16 2.88
N GLU A 54 4.74 -3.16 1.61
CA GLU A 54 5.76 -4.08 1.08
C GLU A 54 7.16 -3.73 1.61
N THR A 55 7.51 -2.45 1.67
CA THR A 55 8.80 -2.02 2.24
C THR A 55 8.87 -2.39 3.72
N ILE A 56 7.85 -2.06 4.52
CA ILE A 56 7.77 -2.42 5.94
C ILE A 56 7.84 -3.95 6.14
N ALA A 57 7.13 -4.72 5.33
CA ALA A 57 7.20 -6.19 5.39
C ALA A 57 8.62 -6.68 5.08
N SER A 58 9.25 -6.17 4.02
CA SER A 58 10.60 -6.57 3.63
C SER A 58 11.65 -6.24 4.69
N GLU A 59 11.50 -5.10 5.38
CA GLU A 59 12.37 -4.73 6.51
C GLU A 59 12.15 -5.64 7.71
N ALA A 60 10.90 -5.94 8.07
CA ALA A 60 10.60 -6.90 9.13
C ALA A 60 11.17 -8.30 8.84
N ALA A 61 11.20 -8.72 7.58
CA ALA A 61 11.81 -9.98 7.14
C ALA A 61 13.35 -9.96 7.18
N ARG A 62 14.00 -8.78 7.14
CA ARG A 62 15.46 -8.67 7.25
C ARG A 62 15.98 -8.85 8.68
N PHE A 63 15.17 -8.51 9.69
CA PHE A 63 15.53 -8.66 11.11
C PHE A 63 15.15 -10.02 11.71
N PHE A 64 14.92 -11.04 10.87
CA PHE A 64 14.28 -12.30 11.27
C PHE A 64 15.14 -13.29 12.06
N SER A 65 16.40 -12.98 12.35
CA SER A 65 17.20 -13.83 13.24
C SER A 65 18.20 -13.01 14.06
N PHE A 66 17.80 -12.68 15.29
CA PHE A 66 18.76 -12.42 16.35
C PHE A 66 18.28 -13.18 17.59
N GLY A 67 18.85 -14.35 17.82
CA GLY A 67 18.68 -15.09 19.07
C GLY A 67 19.96 -14.92 19.87
N ASP A 68 19.92 -14.04 20.87
CA ASP A 68 20.83 -14.15 22.01
C ASP A 68 20.10 -14.96 23.08
N GLY A 69 20.83 -15.84 23.77
CA GLY A 69 20.36 -17.11 24.37
C GLY A 69 19.25 -17.06 25.43
N GLU A 70 18.58 -15.92 25.69
CA GLU A 70 17.53 -15.79 26.70
C GLU A 70 16.19 -15.17 26.22
N GLU A 71 16.12 -14.46 25.08
CA GLU A 71 14.84 -13.92 24.57
C GLU A 71 14.63 -14.19 23.07
N THR A 72 13.56 -14.92 22.74
CA THR A 72 13.11 -15.13 21.36
C THR A 72 11.96 -14.17 21.05
N ILE A 73 12.21 -13.13 20.25
CA ILE A 73 11.16 -12.22 19.80
C ILE A 73 10.60 -12.74 18.46
N ASP A 74 9.50 -13.50 18.52
CA ASP A 74 8.85 -14.07 17.35
C ASP A 74 8.02 -13.00 16.59
N LYS A 75 8.56 -12.52 15.47
CA LYS A 75 7.96 -11.49 14.61
C LYS A 75 7.36 -12.03 13.30
N THR A 76 7.21 -13.36 13.16
CA THR A 76 6.56 -14.04 12.01
C THR A 76 5.23 -13.39 11.60
N ASN A 77 4.40 -13.08 12.60
CA ASN A 77 3.07 -12.52 12.35
C ASN A 77 3.11 -11.10 11.76
N ILE A 78 4.18 -10.33 12.01
CA ILE A 78 4.31 -8.95 11.51
C ILE A 78 4.47 -8.95 9.99
N PHE A 79 5.35 -9.80 9.47
CA PHE A 79 5.57 -9.95 8.03
C PHE A 79 4.30 -10.39 7.29
N ALA A 80 3.63 -11.42 7.82
CA ALA A 80 2.40 -11.94 7.23
C ALA A 80 1.28 -10.88 7.20
N ASN A 81 1.13 -10.11 8.28
CA ASN A 81 0.12 -9.07 8.40
C ASN A 81 0.35 -7.91 7.41
N TYR A 82 1.56 -7.37 7.34
CA TYR A 82 1.86 -6.28 6.39
C TYR A 82 1.80 -6.76 4.93
N SER A 83 2.23 -7.99 4.65
CA SER A 83 2.08 -8.59 3.32
C SER A 83 0.62 -8.73 2.91
N GLN A 84 -0.28 -9.04 3.85
CA GLN A 84 -1.71 -9.10 3.58
C GLN A 84 -2.30 -7.71 3.33
N LEU A 85 -1.92 -6.71 4.14
CA LEU A 85 -2.33 -5.31 3.93
C LEU A 85 -1.86 -4.76 2.58
N ALA A 86 -0.64 -5.11 2.14
CA ALA A 86 -0.14 -4.76 0.81
C ALA A 86 -1.02 -5.35 -0.32
N LYS A 87 -1.39 -6.62 -0.20
CA LYS A 87 -2.27 -7.29 -1.18
C LYS A 87 -3.63 -6.61 -1.26
N ASP A 88 -4.20 -6.24 -0.11
CA ASP A 88 -5.50 -5.58 -0.03
C ASP A 88 -5.43 -4.16 -0.64
N ALA A 89 -4.37 -3.40 -0.34
CA ALA A 89 -4.12 -2.10 -0.96
C ALA A 89 -4.00 -2.19 -2.49
N LYS A 90 -3.25 -3.18 -3.01
CA LYS A 90 -3.14 -3.44 -4.46
C LYS A 90 -4.47 -3.87 -5.09
N LYS A 91 -5.35 -4.55 -4.33
CA LYS A 91 -6.69 -4.91 -4.80
C LYS A 91 -7.57 -3.67 -4.92
N ASP A 92 -7.51 -2.78 -3.94
CA ASP A 92 -8.28 -1.53 -3.96
C ASP A 92 -7.77 -0.55 -5.02
N PHE A 93 -6.46 -0.47 -5.24
CA PHE A 93 -5.89 0.27 -6.37
C PHE A 93 -6.46 -0.22 -7.72
N ARG A 94 -6.47 -1.54 -7.94
CA ARG A 94 -7.06 -2.14 -9.16
C ARG A 94 -8.55 -1.86 -9.30
N LYS A 95 -9.31 -1.83 -8.20
CA LYS A 95 -10.73 -1.42 -8.24
C LYS A 95 -10.87 0.04 -8.66
N GLN A 96 -10.04 0.93 -8.13
CA GLN A 96 -10.05 2.35 -8.51
C GLN A 96 -9.72 2.54 -9.99
N LEU A 97 -8.69 1.86 -10.51
CA LEU A 97 -8.39 1.86 -11.95
C LEU A 97 -9.57 1.37 -12.81
N ARG A 98 -10.30 0.34 -12.34
CA ARG A 98 -11.49 -0.16 -13.04
C ARG A 98 -12.68 0.81 -12.98
N LEU A 99 -12.74 1.69 -11.99
CA LEU A 99 -13.76 2.75 -11.94
C LEU A 99 -13.42 3.89 -12.90
N LEU A 100 -12.14 4.17 -13.13
CA LEU A 100 -11.68 5.16 -14.12
C LEU A 100 -11.93 4.70 -15.56
N THR A 101 -11.72 3.43 -15.82
CA THR A 101 -12.08 2.79 -17.08
C THR A 101 -13.53 2.33 -16.99
N SER A 102 -14.50 3.20 -17.30
CA SER A 102 -15.92 2.83 -17.29
C SER A 102 -16.16 1.63 -18.21
N GLN A 103 -16.06 0.41 -17.67
CA GLN A 103 -16.50 -0.77 -18.38
C GLN A 103 -18.02 -0.79 -18.28
N SER A 104 -18.66 -0.12 -19.22
CA SER A 104 -20.02 -0.44 -19.60
C SER A 104 -20.01 -1.88 -20.10
N PHE A 105 -20.37 -2.81 -19.23
CA PHE A 105 -20.75 -4.13 -19.69
C PHE A 105 -21.94 -3.92 -20.61
N ALA A 106 -21.76 -4.20 -21.91
CA ALA A 106 -22.90 -4.27 -22.81
C ALA A 106 -23.92 -5.21 -22.16
N PRO A 107 -25.20 -4.81 -22.04
CA PRO A 107 -26.22 -5.70 -21.51
C PRO A 107 -26.16 -7.01 -22.30
N ARG A 108 -26.33 -8.14 -21.60
CA ARG A 108 -26.38 -9.45 -22.25
C ARG A 108 -27.33 -9.36 -23.45
N ALA A 109 -26.87 -9.82 -24.62
CA ALA A 109 -27.64 -9.74 -25.86
C ALA A 109 -29.02 -10.42 -25.75
N ASP A 110 -29.18 -11.34 -24.80
CA ASP A 110 -30.43 -12.10 -24.60
C ASP A 110 -31.47 -11.45 -23.69
N GLY A 111 -31.23 -10.26 -23.12
CA GLY A 111 -32.26 -9.50 -22.38
C GLY A 111 -32.99 -10.24 -21.25
N ARG A 112 -32.40 -11.33 -20.71
CA ARG A 112 -32.93 -12.14 -19.60
C ARG A 112 -32.03 -12.08 -18.37
#